data_AF-I9R089-F1
#
_entry.id   AF-I9R089-F1
#
_cell.length_a   1.000
_cell.length_b   1.000
_cell.length_c   1.000
_cell.angle_alpha   90.00
_cell.angle_beta   90.00
_cell.angle_gamma   90.00
#
_symmetry.space_group_name_H-M   'P 1'
#
loop_
_entity.id
_entity.type
_entity.pdbx_description
1 polymer ?
#
loop_
_entity_poly.entity_id
_entity_poly.type
_entity_poly.pdbx_seq_one_letter_code
_entity_poly.pdbx_strand_id
1 'polypeptide(L)'
;MIALLVIHYINPSSLSCLLAYMVLGFMVLNFPLGKIFLGDGGAYFLGLVCGISLLHLSLEQKISVFFGLNLMLYPVIEVLFSILRRKIKRQKATMPDNLHLHTLLFKFLQQRSFNYPNPLCAFILILCNLPFILMSVLFRLNSYALIVISLVFIACYLIGYAYLSRQVFALGKRAFQ
;
A
#
# COMPACT_ATOMS: atom_id res chain seq x y z
N MET A 1 3.45 -5.75 7.96
CA MET A 1 3.66 -5.49 9.40
C MET A 1 2.48 -4.76 10.04
N ILE A 2 2.20 -3.49 9.71
CA ILE A 2 1.12 -2.69 10.33
C ILE A 2 -0.22 -3.43 10.32
N ALA A 3 -0.61 -4.02 9.19
CA ALA A 3 -1.85 -4.80 9.10
C ALA A 3 -1.91 -5.96 10.10
N LEU A 4 -0.81 -6.72 10.27
CA LEU A 4 -0.73 -7.82 11.23
C LEU A 4 -0.86 -7.32 12.68
N LEU A 5 -0.25 -6.18 13.00
CA LEU A 5 -0.37 -5.55 14.32
C LEU A 5 -1.80 -5.08 14.59
N VAL A 6 -2.48 -4.51 13.59
CA VAL A 6 -3.89 -4.10 13.70
C VAL A 6 -4.80 -5.32 13.90
N ILE A 7 -4.55 -6.41 13.15
CA ILE A 7 -5.29 -7.67 13.31
C ILE A 7 -5.08 -8.23 14.72
N HIS A 8 -3.84 -8.23 15.22
CA HIS A 8 -3.51 -8.66 16.58
C HIS A 8 -4.21 -7.81 17.65
N TYR A 9 -4.23 -6.49 17.45
CA TYR A 9 -4.91 -5.56 18.36
C TYR A 9 -6.43 -5.84 18.46
N ILE A 10 -7.07 -6.22 17.35
CA ILE A 10 -8.50 -6.51 17.31
C ILE A 10 -8.81 -7.90 17.88
N ASN A 11 -7.98 -8.90 17.57
CA ASN A 11 -8.11 -10.26 18.06
C ASN A 11 -6.73 -10.83 18.42
N PRO A 12 -6.36 -10.78 19.72
CA PRO A 12 -5.06 -11.23 20.19
C PRO A 12 -4.82 -12.68 19.80
N SER A 13 -3.89 -12.88 18.87
CA SER A 13 -3.51 -14.19 18.36
C SER A 13 -2.00 -14.32 18.33
N SER A 14 -1.49 -15.45 18.81
CA SER A 14 -0.05 -15.76 18.79
C SER A 14 0.51 -15.76 17.37
N LEU A 15 -0.27 -16.25 16.40
CA LEU A 15 0.09 -16.29 14.98
C LEU A 15 0.35 -14.89 14.40
N SER A 16 -0.57 -13.95 14.59
CA SER A 16 -0.41 -12.59 14.05
C SER A 16 0.78 -11.85 14.68
N CYS A 17 1.01 -12.09 15.96
CA CYS A 17 2.14 -11.53 16.71
C CYS A 17 3.48 -12.10 16.20
N LEU A 18 3.59 -13.43 16.09
CA LEU A 18 4.77 -14.10 15.57
C LEU A 18 5.11 -13.63 14.15
N LEU A 19 4.10 -13.57 13.26
CA LEU A 19 4.30 -13.10 11.89
C LEU A 19 4.71 -11.63 11.84
N ALA A 20 4.18 -10.78 12.73
CA ALA A 20 4.63 -9.39 12.83
C ALA A 20 6.11 -9.31 13.22
N TYR A 21 6.58 -10.12 14.15
CA TYR A 21 8.01 -10.20 14.53
C TYR A 21 8.89 -10.78 13.41
N MET A 22 8.42 -11.80 12.69
CA MET A 22 9.15 -12.34 11.52
C MET A 22 9.31 -11.27 10.42
N VAL A 23 8.24 -10.52 10.14
CA VAL A 23 8.29 -9.41 9.17
C VAL A 23 9.19 -8.28 9.68
N LEU A 24 9.19 -7.98 10.99
CA LEU A 24 10.12 -7.02 11.60
C LEU A 24 11.59 -7.46 11.39
N GLY A 25 11.91 -8.72 11.68
CA GLY A 25 13.26 -9.27 11.46
C GLY A 25 13.68 -9.18 9.99
N PHE A 26 12.78 -9.51 9.06
CA PHE A 26 12.99 -9.30 7.63
C PHE A 26 13.23 -7.82 7.29
N MET A 27 12.44 -6.90 7.86
CA MET A 27 12.55 -5.47 7.60
C MET A 27 13.88 -4.88 8.04
N VAL A 28 14.50 -5.37 9.12
CA VAL A 28 15.84 -4.93 9.56
C VAL A 28 16.91 -5.21 8.50
N LEU A 29 16.77 -6.31 7.76
CA LEU A 29 17.70 -6.68 6.69
C LEU A 29 17.31 -6.08 5.33
N ASN A 30 16.02 -5.85 5.08
CA ASN A 30 15.51 -5.28 3.85
C ASN A 30 15.58 -3.74 3.81
N PHE A 31 15.39 -3.05 4.93
CA PHE A 31 15.37 -1.59 4.99
C PHE A 31 16.54 -1.07 5.83
N PRO A 32 17.30 -0.04 5.39
CA PRO A 32 17.14 0.74 4.15
C PRO A 32 17.93 0.20 2.95
N LEU A 33 18.83 -0.76 3.15
CA LEU A 33 19.85 -1.15 2.15
C LEU A 33 19.43 -2.30 1.22
N GLY A 34 18.29 -2.96 1.45
CA GLY A 34 17.77 -4.00 0.54
C GLY A 34 18.61 -5.28 0.47
N LYS A 35 19.24 -5.72 1.57
CA LYS A 35 20.17 -6.88 1.53
C LYS A 35 19.47 -8.20 1.17
N ILE A 36 18.20 -8.33 1.54
CA ILE A 36 17.36 -9.47 1.21
C ILE A 36 16.03 -8.98 0.64
N PHE A 37 15.44 -9.75 -0.28
CA PHE A 37 14.13 -9.47 -0.86
C PHE A 37 13.12 -10.52 -0.41
N LEU A 38 11.87 -10.09 -0.21
CA LEU A 38 10.79 -10.97 0.25
C LEU A 38 10.37 -11.99 -0.85
N GLY A 39 10.56 -11.59 -2.11
CA GLY A 39 10.10 -12.34 -3.28
C GLY A 39 8.57 -12.42 -3.38
N ASP A 40 8.09 -13.02 -4.46
CA ASP A 40 6.66 -13.17 -4.72
C ASP A 40 6.02 -14.17 -3.73
N GLY A 41 6.75 -15.24 -3.39
CA GLY A 41 6.26 -16.26 -2.44
C GLY A 41 5.93 -15.68 -1.07
N GLY A 42 6.82 -14.85 -0.50
CA GLY A 42 6.56 -14.19 0.78
C GLY A 42 5.44 -13.16 0.70
N ALA A 43 5.35 -12.40 -0.41
CA ALA A 43 4.28 -11.44 -0.62
C ALA A 43 2.90 -12.13 -0.71
N TYR A 44 2.78 -13.21 -1.49
CA TYR A 44 1.54 -13.98 -1.60
C TYR A 44 1.17 -14.66 -0.29
N PHE A 45 2.14 -15.24 0.43
CA PHE A 45 1.89 -15.85 1.73
C PHE A 45 1.34 -14.83 2.74
N LEU A 46 2.00 -13.67 2.89
CA LEU A 46 1.54 -12.62 3.80
C LEU A 46 0.17 -12.06 3.40
N GLY A 47 -0.07 -11.88 2.10
CA GLY A 47 -1.36 -11.44 1.56
C GLY A 47 -2.48 -12.43 1.89
N LEU A 48 -2.25 -13.72 1.69
CA LEU A 48 -3.19 -14.79 2.02
C LEU A 48 -3.49 -14.84 3.51
N VAL A 49 -2.46 -14.80 4.38
CA VAL A 49 -2.67 -14.82 5.84
C VAL A 49 -3.44 -13.60 6.31
N CYS A 50 -3.11 -12.40 5.81
CA CYS A 50 -3.87 -11.19 6.13
C CYS A 50 -5.32 -11.30 5.66
N GLY A 51 -5.54 -11.78 4.43
CA GLY A 51 -6.88 -11.96 3.85
C GLY A 51 -7.75 -12.92 4.65
N ILE A 52 -7.23 -14.11 4.99
CA ILE A 52 -7.96 -15.09 5.81
C ILE A 52 -8.24 -14.54 7.21
N SER A 53 -7.27 -13.86 7.82
CA SER A 53 -7.45 -13.27 9.15
C SER A 53 -8.55 -12.20 9.14
N LEU A 54 -8.58 -11.33 8.13
CA LEU A 54 -9.62 -10.30 8.00
C LEU A 54 -10.99 -10.90 7.69
N LEU A 55 -11.07 -11.94 6.85
CA LEU A 55 -12.32 -12.66 6.62
C LEU A 55 -12.86 -13.28 7.91
N HIS A 56 -11.99 -13.95 8.68
CA HIS A 56 -12.37 -14.54 9.96
C HIS A 56 -12.89 -13.48 10.95
N LEU A 57 -12.21 -12.35 11.08
CA LEU A 57 -12.67 -11.23 11.92
C LEU A 57 -14.04 -10.69 11.49
N SER A 58 -14.30 -10.65 10.18
CA SER A 58 -15.58 -10.21 9.64
C SER A 58 -16.70 -11.22 9.90
N LEU A 59 -16.40 -12.53 9.85
CA LEU A 59 -17.36 -13.59 10.16
C LEU A 59 -17.74 -13.58 11.65
N GLU A 60 -16.79 -13.28 12.53
CA GLU A 60 -17.03 -13.08 13.96
C GLU A 60 -17.68 -11.72 14.29
N GLN A 61 -18.04 -10.92 13.28
CA GLN A 61 -18.64 -9.58 13.44
C GLN A 61 -17.78 -8.59 14.27
N LYS A 62 -16.48 -8.87 14.42
CA LYS A 62 -15.53 -7.98 15.12
C LYS A 62 -15.16 -6.76 14.27
N ILE A 63 -15.34 -6.86 12.95
CA ILE A 63 -15.09 -5.78 11.99
C ILE A 63 -16.16 -5.80 10.90
N SER A 64 -16.37 -4.66 10.25
CA SER A 64 -17.10 -4.60 8.99
C SER A 64 -16.27 -5.17 7.84
N VAL A 65 -16.92 -5.71 6.81
CA VAL A 65 -16.25 -6.16 5.56
C VAL A 65 -15.41 -5.04 4.93
N PHE A 66 -15.92 -3.80 4.98
CA PHE A 66 -15.22 -2.62 4.44
C PHE A 66 -13.95 -2.27 5.22
N PHE A 67 -13.84 -2.67 6.49
CA PHE A 67 -12.63 -2.44 7.27
C PHE A 67 -11.46 -3.27 6.72
N GLY A 68 -11.72 -4.54 6.38
CA GLY A 68 -10.70 -5.40 5.77
C GLY A 68 -10.19 -4.84 4.44
N LEU A 69 -11.11 -4.31 3.63
CA LEU A 69 -10.77 -3.60 2.39
C LEU A 69 -9.95 -2.33 2.67
N ASN A 70 -10.32 -1.52 3.66
CA ASN A 70 -9.57 -0.30 4.02
C ASN A 70 -8.15 -0.59 4.49
N LEU A 71 -7.95 -1.67 5.27
CA LEU A 71 -6.63 -2.04 5.75
C LEU A 71 -5.68 -2.43 4.59
N MET A 72 -6.22 -3.03 3.52
CA MET A 72 -5.51 -3.44 2.31
C MET A 72 -5.75 -2.51 1.12
N LEU A 73 -6.25 -1.29 1.34
CA LEU A 73 -6.76 -0.46 0.26
C LEU A 73 -5.66 0.00 -0.70
N TYR A 74 -4.49 0.35 -0.16
CA TYR A 74 -3.34 0.76 -0.96
C TYR A 74 -2.92 -0.28 -2.02
N PRO A 75 -2.56 -1.53 -1.66
CA PRO A 75 -2.17 -2.53 -2.66
C PRO A 75 -3.33 -2.90 -3.60
N VAL A 76 -4.58 -2.91 -3.11
CA VAL A 76 -5.76 -3.19 -3.94
C VAL A 76 -5.94 -2.11 -5.01
N ILE A 77 -5.87 -0.83 -4.64
CA ILE A 77 -6.03 0.30 -5.56
C ILE A 77 -4.87 0.37 -6.55
N GLU A 78 -3.63 0.10 -6.14
CA GLU A 78 -2.47 0.04 -7.04
C GLU A 78 -2.70 -0.96 -8.20
N VAL A 79 -3.17 -2.17 -7.88
CA VAL A 79 -3.45 -3.20 -8.88
C VAL A 79 -4.64 -2.82 -9.76
N LEU A 80 -5.77 -2.44 -9.16
CA LEU A 80 -6.98 -2.08 -9.90
C LEU A 80 -6.75 -0.88 -10.83
N PHE A 81 -6.06 0.15 -10.35
CA PHE A 81 -5.74 1.33 -11.14
C PHE A 81 -4.77 1.02 -12.27
N SER A 82 -3.78 0.15 -12.05
CA SER A 82 -2.87 -0.32 -13.10
C SER A 82 -3.63 -1.03 -14.23
N ILE A 83 -4.55 -1.95 -13.86
CA ILE A 83 -5.41 -2.65 -14.83
C ILE A 83 -6.28 -1.66 -15.61
N LEU A 84 -6.94 -0.72 -14.92
CA LEU A 84 -7.81 0.27 -15.54
C LEU A 84 -7.03 1.15 -16.53
N ARG A 85 -5.87 1.68 -16.12
CA ARG A 85 -5.00 2.52 -16.97
C ARG A 85 -4.58 1.79 -18.24
N ARG A 86 -4.20 0.51 -18.14
CA ARG A 86 -3.80 -0.31 -19.30
C ARG A 86 -4.95 -0.57 -20.24
N LYS A 87 -6.14 -0.86 -19.68
CA LYS A 87 -7.36 -1.07 -20.47
C LYS A 87 -7.70 0.18 -21.29
N ILE A 88 -7.61 1.38 -20.69
CA ILE A 88 -7.81 2.66 -21.40
C ILE A 88 -6.77 2.83 -22.53
N LYS A 89 -5.52 2.45 -22.30
CA LYS A 89 -4.44 2.50 -23.30
C LYS A 89 -4.43 1.32 -24.30
N ARG A 90 -5.42 0.42 -24.25
CA ARG A 90 -5.50 -0.82 -25.05
C ARG A 90 -4.24 -1.70 -24.94
N GLN A 91 -3.58 -1.68 -23.78
CA GLN A 91 -2.41 -2.51 -23.49
C GLN A 91 -2.83 -3.79 -22.74
N LYS A 92 -2.07 -4.89 -22.91
CA LYS A 92 -2.31 -6.14 -22.18
C LYS A 92 -2.12 -5.91 -20.68
N ALA A 93 -3.01 -6.48 -19.87
CA ALA A 93 -2.95 -6.38 -18.42
C ALA A 93 -1.73 -7.06 -17.79
N THR A 94 -0.97 -7.88 -18.53
CA THR A 94 0.23 -8.59 -18.07
C THR A 94 1.56 -7.94 -18.45
N MET A 95 1.55 -6.81 -19.17
CA MET A 95 2.80 -6.11 -19.52
C MET A 95 3.49 -5.52 -18.27
N PRO A 96 4.81 -5.30 -18.27
CA PRO A 96 5.47 -4.62 -17.15
C PRO A 96 4.99 -3.16 -17.02
N ASP A 97 4.67 -2.69 -15.80
CA ASP A 97 4.38 -1.28 -15.53
C ASP A 97 5.51 -0.60 -14.79
N ASN A 98 5.80 0.63 -15.20
CA ASN A 98 6.71 1.53 -14.47
C ASN A 98 6.00 2.83 -14.04
N LEU A 99 4.66 2.80 -14.01
CA LEU A 99 3.80 3.93 -13.65
C LEU A 99 2.95 3.63 -12.41
N HIS A 100 3.41 2.74 -11.53
CA HIS A 100 2.84 2.63 -10.19
C HIS A 100 3.18 3.89 -9.38
N LEU A 101 2.34 4.23 -8.40
CA LEU A 101 2.50 5.45 -7.61
C LEU A 101 3.86 5.44 -6.86
N HIS A 102 4.26 4.31 -6.30
CA HIS A 102 5.57 4.18 -5.67
C HIS A 102 6.73 4.41 -6.65
N THR A 103 6.63 3.93 -7.90
CA THR A 103 7.66 4.12 -8.93
C THR A 103 7.71 5.58 -9.39
N LEU A 104 6.57 6.25 -9.50
CA LEU A 104 6.51 7.68 -9.83
C LEU A 104 7.12 8.54 -8.72
N LEU A 105 6.80 8.23 -7.45
CA LEU A 105 7.40 8.90 -6.30
C LEU A 105 8.92 8.71 -6.29
N PHE A 106 9.40 7.50 -6.57
CA PHE A 106 10.83 7.21 -6.67
C PHE A 106 11.52 8.05 -7.74
N LYS A 107 10.94 8.09 -8.95
CA LYS A 107 11.46 8.91 -10.05
C LYS A 107 11.48 10.39 -9.70
N PHE A 108 10.42 10.88 -9.04
CA PHE A 108 10.33 12.27 -8.58
C PHE A 108 11.45 12.63 -7.59
N LEU A 109 11.67 11.78 -6.58
CA LEU A 109 12.73 11.99 -5.58
C LEU A 109 14.13 11.87 -6.21
N GLN A 110 14.33 10.91 -7.11
CA GLN A 110 15.59 10.71 -7.81
C GLN A 110 15.95 11.92 -8.69
N GLN A 111 14.97 12.47 -9.43
CA GLN A 111 15.16 13.66 -10.27
C GLN A 111 15.46 14.93 -9.47
N ARG A 112 15.14 14.95 -8.17
CA ARG A 112 15.44 16.06 -7.26
C ARG A 112 16.74 15.84 -6.47
N SER A 113 17.51 14.81 -6.82
CA SER A 113 18.79 14.46 -6.18
C SER A 113 18.71 14.27 -4.65
N PHE A 114 17.62 13.69 -4.15
CA PHE A 114 17.57 13.24 -2.77
C PHE A 114 18.46 12.01 -2.56
N ASN A 115 19.21 11.99 -1.46
CA ASN A 115 19.94 10.80 -1.03
C ASN A 115 18.97 9.71 -0.56
N TYR A 116 19.18 8.47 -0.99
CA TYR A 116 18.35 7.29 -0.64
C TYR A 116 16.86 7.42 -1.01
N PRO A 117 16.52 7.58 -2.31
CA PRO A 117 15.13 7.77 -2.75
C PRO A 117 14.23 6.57 -2.44
N ASN A 118 14.77 5.34 -2.42
CA ASN A 118 13.96 4.14 -2.17
C ASN A 118 13.44 4.05 -0.72
N PRO A 119 14.28 4.19 0.33
CA PRO A 119 13.81 4.30 1.70
C PRO A 119 12.81 5.44 1.94
N LEU A 120 13.07 6.61 1.34
CA LEU A 120 12.19 7.77 1.46
C LEU A 120 10.81 7.51 0.83
N CYS A 121 10.75 6.85 -0.32
CA CYS A 121 9.47 6.44 -0.92
C CYS A 121 8.64 5.59 0.02
N ALA A 122 9.24 4.52 0.58
CA ALA A 122 8.54 3.64 1.50
C ALA A 122 8.03 4.40 2.73
N PHE A 123 8.86 5.29 3.28
CA PHE A 123 8.48 6.11 4.44
C PHE A 123 7.33 7.07 4.13
N ILE A 124 7.39 7.81 3.02
CA ILE A 124 6.33 8.74 2.61
C ILE A 124 5.01 7.99 2.38
N LEU A 125 5.05 6.83 1.71
CA LEU A 125 3.84 6.04 1.45
C LEU A 125 3.22 5.51 2.74
N ILE A 126 4.04 5.06 3.69
CA ILE A 126 3.55 4.66 5.02
C ILE A 126 2.90 5.85 5.72
N LEU A 127 3.59 7.00 5.76
CA LEU A 127 3.10 8.19 6.44
C LEU A 127 1.77 8.69 5.85
N CYS A 128 1.62 8.66 4.52
CA CYS A 128 0.37 9.02 3.85
C CYS A 128 -0.76 8.03 4.13
N ASN A 129 -0.45 6.73 4.30
CA ASN A 129 -1.48 5.70 4.52
C ASN A 129 -1.89 5.53 5.99
N LEU A 130 -0.97 5.79 6.94
CA LEU A 130 -1.22 5.69 8.37
C LEU A 130 -2.49 6.40 8.88
N PRO A 131 -2.80 7.67 8.53
CA PRO A 131 -4.01 8.33 9.02
C PRO A 131 -5.29 7.61 8.59
N PHE A 132 -5.33 7.04 7.37
CA PHE A 132 -6.47 6.28 6.88
C PHE A 132 -6.64 4.95 7.61
N ILE A 133 -5.52 4.28 7.92
CA ILE A 133 -5.54 3.06 8.73
C ILE A 133 -6.05 3.37 10.14
N LEU A 134 -5.53 4.42 10.79
CA LEU A 134 -5.95 4.84 12.13
C LEU A 134 -7.45 5.19 12.17
N MET A 135 -7.93 6.01 11.24
CA MET A 135 -9.36 6.35 11.14
C MET A 135 -10.20 5.10 10.89
N SER A 136 -9.75 4.17 10.06
CA SER A 136 -10.45 2.91 9.82
C SER A 136 -10.55 2.05 11.08
N VAL A 137 -9.50 2.02 11.92
CA VAL A 137 -9.52 1.29 13.21
C VAL A 137 -10.54 1.89 14.17
N LEU A 138 -10.64 3.22 14.25
CA LEU A 138 -11.62 3.92 15.09
C LEU A 138 -13.06 3.61 14.66
N PHE A 139 -13.33 3.57 13.35
CA PHE A 139 -14.67 3.32 12.80
C PHE A 139 -14.89 1.88 12.33
N ARG A 140 -14.13 0.90 12.86
CA ARG A 140 -14.07 -0.49 12.33
C ARG A 140 -15.42 -1.22 12.19
N LEU A 141 -16.45 -0.82 12.94
CA LEU A 141 -17.79 -1.39 12.89
C LEU A 141 -18.77 -0.59 12.01
N ASN A 142 -18.49 0.69 11.74
CA ASN A 142 -19.39 1.56 11.00
C ASN A 142 -19.10 1.51 9.49
N SER A 143 -19.86 0.69 8.77
CA SER A 143 -19.71 0.50 7.32
C SER A 143 -19.80 1.80 6.52
N TYR A 144 -20.71 2.72 6.89
CA TYR A 144 -20.88 3.99 6.17
C TYR A 144 -19.64 4.89 6.30
N ALA A 145 -19.11 5.00 7.52
CA ALA A 145 -17.87 5.75 7.75
C ALA A 145 -16.69 5.16 6.96
N LEU A 146 -16.59 3.82 6.94
CA LEU A 146 -15.51 3.12 6.21
C LEU A 146 -15.61 3.32 4.68
N ILE A 147 -16.82 3.36 4.12
CA ILE A 147 -17.04 3.69 2.70
C ILE A 147 -16.59 5.13 2.42
N VAL A 148 -16.94 6.09 3.27
CA VAL A 148 -16.48 7.48 3.09
C VAL A 148 -14.96 7.57 3.16
N ILE A 149 -14.32 6.91 4.14
CA ILE A 149 -12.86 6.88 4.28
C ILE A 149 -12.21 6.27 3.03
N SER A 150 -12.78 5.19 2.46
CA SER A 150 -12.24 4.55 1.26
C SER A 150 -12.33 5.47 0.04
N LEU A 151 -13.45 6.18 -0.13
CA LEU A 151 -13.63 7.15 -1.22
C LEU A 151 -12.66 8.32 -1.10
N VAL A 152 -12.45 8.86 0.11
CA VAL A 152 -11.47 9.93 0.37
C VAL A 152 -10.06 9.43 0.06
N PHE A 153 -9.70 8.22 0.49
CA PHE A 153 -8.40 7.62 0.17
C PHE A 153 -8.19 7.49 -1.35
N ILE A 154 -9.20 7.00 -2.07
CA ILE A 154 -9.13 6.86 -3.54
C ILE A 154 -8.95 8.23 -4.20
N ALA A 155 -9.69 9.26 -3.75
CA ALA A 155 -9.53 10.62 -4.26
C ALA A 155 -8.11 11.15 -4.01
N CYS A 156 -7.58 11.02 -2.78
CA CYS A 156 -6.22 11.41 -2.45
C CYS A 156 -5.18 10.66 -3.30
N TYR A 157 -5.36 9.36 -3.50
CA TYR A 157 -4.49 8.54 -4.36
C TYR A 157 -4.48 9.05 -5.80
N LEU A 158 -5.66 9.31 -6.39
CA LEU A 158 -5.78 9.80 -7.77
C LEU A 158 -5.18 11.21 -7.93
N ILE A 159 -5.39 12.10 -6.96
CA ILE A 159 -4.79 13.45 -6.96
C ILE A 159 -3.26 13.34 -6.86
N GLY A 160 -2.74 12.54 -5.92
CA GLY A 160 -1.31 12.31 -5.77
C GLY A 160 -0.68 11.71 -7.02
N TYR A 161 -1.36 10.75 -7.65
CA TYR A 161 -0.95 10.16 -8.92
C TYR A 161 -0.90 11.19 -10.06
N ALA A 162 -1.96 11.99 -10.22
CA ALA A 162 -2.04 13.01 -11.25
C ALA A 162 -0.96 14.09 -11.07
N TYR A 163 -0.69 14.48 -9.81
CA TYR A 163 0.36 15.44 -9.49
C TYR A 163 1.75 14.89 -9.81
N LEU A 164 2.10 13.69 -9.29
CA LEU A 164 3.41 13.08 -9.50
C LEU A 164 3.67 12.77 -10.97
N SER A 165 2.68 12.24 -11.69
CA SER A 165 2.83 11.97 -13.13
C SER A 165 3.15 13.25 -13.90
N ARG A 166 2.40 14.35 -13.67
CA ARG A 166 2.68 15.65 -14.31
C ARG A 166 4.09 16.16 -14.00
N GLN A 167 4.52 16.11 -12.73
CA GLN A 167 5.84 16.57 -12.31
C GLN A 167 6.98 15.77 -12.96
N VAL A 168 6.89 14.43 -12.93
CA VAL A 168 7.92 13.56 -13.51
C VAL A 168 8.04 13.76 -15.03
N PHE A 169 6.91 13.92 -15.74
CA PHE A 169 6.93 14.22 -17.17
C PHE A 169 7.48 15.63 -17.47
N ALA A 170 7.17 16.63 -16.64
CA ALA A 170 7.68 17.99 -16.82
C ALA A 170 9.19 18.09 -16.57
N LEU A 171 9.69 17.44 -15.52
CA LEU A 171 11.13 17.37 -15.20
C LEU A 171 11.91 16.59 -16.27
N GLY A 172 11.33 15.51 -16.80
CA GLY A 172 11.90 14.78 -17.93
C GLY A 172 12.13 15.65 -19.16
N LYS A 173 11.20 16.55 -19.50
CA LYS A 173 11.36 17.47 -20.65
C LYS A 173 12.47 18.51 -20.45
N ARG A 174 12.70 18.97 -19.22
CA ARG A 174 13.75 19.97 -18.90
C ARG A 174 15.16 19.39 -18.94
N ALA A 175 15.33 18.08 -18.77
CA ALA A 175 16.64 17.43 -18.83
C ALA A 175 17.18 17.22 -20.26
N PHE A 176 16.33 17.42 -21.29
CA PHE A 176 16.68 17.27 -22.71
C PHE A 176 16.73 18.61 -23.47
N GLN A 177 16.64 19.74 -22.76
CA GLN A 177 16.91 21.07 -23.28
C GLN A 177 18.23 21.56 -22.71
#